data_AF-A0A815CUS1-F1
#
_entry.id   AF-A0A815CUS1-F1
#
_cell.length_a   1.000
_cell.length_b   1.000
_cell.length_c   1.000
_cell.angle_alpha   90.00
_cell.angle_beta   90.00
_cell.angle_gamma   90.00
#
_symmetry.space_group_name_H-M   'P 1'
#
loop_
_entity.id
_entity.type
_entity.pdbx_description
1 polymer ?
#
loop_
_entity_poly.entity_id
_entity_poly.type
_entity_poly.pdbx_seq_one_letter_code
_entity_poly.pdbx_strand_id
1 'polypeptide(L)'
;MAAAVSIDDNSRLPENVLELEGDDFYRFTKSISGALLTEVLKIQDIDSVFIFLQTSDICEIFQHDSTILRDLKSKIGFDLNDGTFQVKYGLKLQYEYLSKLLKLKSDQKYAKSSSLTSEKIDILLRKHPILLSLLNFYENESTTNDQHAFLSLFINTITKNLSVSNTSRYRYD
;
A
#
# COMPACT_ATOMS: atom_id res chain seq x y z
N MET A 1 -0.45 12.45 36.12
CA MET A 1 0.36 11.56 35.27
C MET A 1 -0.46 11.21 34.04
N ALA A 2 -0.15 11.81 32.89
CA ALA A 2 -0.78 11.42 31.63
C ALA A 2 -0.11 10.12 31.16
N ALA A 3 -0.89 9.05 31.04
CA ALA A 3 -0.41 7.81 30.47
C ALA A 3 -0.05 8.07 28.99
N ALA A 4 1.21 7.81 28.63
CA ALA A 4 1.61 7.76 27.24
C ALA A 4 0.79 6.67 26.56
N VAL A 5 -0.12 7.06 25.67
CA VAL A 5 -0.81 6.12 24.78
C VAL A 5 0.27 5.54 23.87
N SER A 6 0.63 4.29 24.13
CA SER A 6 1.53 3.52 23.27
C SER A 6 0.98 3.54 21.83
N ILE A 7 1.83 3.95 20.90
CA ILE A 7 1.51 4.04 19.46
C ILE A 7 1.34 2.62 18.84
N ASP A 8 1.61 1.55 19.59
CA ASP A 8 1.63 0.16 19.11
C ASP A 8 0.33 -0.64 19.36
N ASP A 9 -0.72 -0.03 19.90
CA ASP A 9 -1.92 -0.77 20.29
C ASP A 9 -2.95 -0.90 19.15
N ASN A 10 -2.66 -1.81 18.21
CA ASN A 10 -3.58 -2.21 17.14
C ASN A 10 -4.81 -3.02 17.62
N SER A 11 -4.98 -3.23 18.93
CA SER A 11 -6.14 -3.93 19.51
C SER A 11 -7.47 -3.21 19.25
N ARG A 12 -7.41 -1.90 18.93
CA ARG A 12 -8.57 -1.07 18.63
C ARG A 12 -9.04 -1.16 17.18
N LEU A 13 -8.29 -1.83 16.31
CA LEU A 13 -8.68 -2.02 14.92
C LEU A 13 -9.66 -3.20 14.76
N PRO A 14 -10.71 -3.05 13.94
CA PRO A 14 -11.55 -4.16 13.52
C PRO A 14 -10.71 -5.32 12.94
N GLU A 15 -11.18 -6.56 13.11
CA GLU A 15 -10.47 -7.72 12.57
C GLU A 15 -10.39 -7.70 11.04
N ASN A 16 -11.46 -7.27 10.39
CA ASN A 16 -11.59 -7.14 8.94
C ASN A 16 -11.05 -5.80 8.40
N VAL A 17 -10.32 -5.01 9.20
CA VAL A 17 -9.86 -3.66 8.80
C VAL A 17 -9.09 -3.66 7.47
N LEU A 18 -8.32 -4.72 7.18
CA LEU A 18 -7.52 -4.84 5.96
C LEU A 18 -8.35 -5.16 4.71
N GLU A 19 -9.63 -5.48 4.88
CA GLU A 19 -10.58 -5.82 3.82
C GLU A 19 -11.59 -4.68 3.59
N LEU A 20 -11.45 -3.55 4.28
CA LEU A 20 -12.35 -2.41 4.12
C LEU A 20 -12.13 -1.73 2.76
N GLU A 21 -13.25 -1.46 2.10
CA GLU A 21 -13.35 -0.78 0.81
C GLU A 21 -14.56 0.17 0.76
N GLY A 22 -14.57 1.06 -0.23
CA GLY A 22 -15.61 2.06 -0.47
C GLY A 22 -16.00 2.87 0.76
N ASP A 23 -17.31 2.94 1.02
CA ASP A 23 -17.87 3.73 2.12
C ASP A 23 -17.43 3.25 3.51
N ASP A 24 -17.19 1.96 3.68
CA ASP A 24 -16.76 1.42 4.98
C ASP A 24 -15.32 1.83 5.29
N PHE A 25 -14.45 1.83 4.27
CA PHE A 25 -13.12 2.42 4.39
C PHE A 25 -13.19 3.91 4.74
N TYR A 26 -14.05 4.68 4.06
CA TYR A 26 -14.19 6.11 4.36
C TYR A 26 -14.75 6.40 5.76
N ARG A 27 -15.69 5.59 6.25
CA ARG A 27 -16.20 5.71 7.62
C ARG A 27 -15.13 5.41 8.65
N PHE A 28 -14.33 4.37 8.40
CA PHE A 28 -13.21 4.00 9.24
C PHE A 28 -12.13 5.09 9.27
N THR A 29 -11.68 5.58 8.12
CA THR A 29 -10.67 6.66 8.08
C THR A 29 -11.17 7.93 8.76
N LYS A 30 -12.45 8.26 8.62
CA LYS A 30 -13.06 9.44 9.26
C LYS A 30 -13.08 9.30 10.78
N SER A 31 -13.32 8.11 11.32
CA SER A 31 -13.36 7.89 12.77
C SER A 31 -11.99 7.95 13.42
N ILE A 32 -10.92 7.56 12.71
CA ILE A 32 -9.55 7.54 13.22
C ILE A 32 -8.81 8.86 12.96
N SER A 33 -8.87 9.36 11.73
CA SER A 33 -8.03 10.48 11.27
C SER A 33 -8.80 11.76 11.00
N GLY A 34 -10.13 11.74 11.14
CA GLY A 34 -10.99 12.91 10.96
C GLY A 34 -11.41 13.17 9.52
N ALA A 35 -12.36 14.10 9.36
CA ALA A 35 -13.04 14.34 8.09
C ALA A 35 -12.14 14.88 6.97
N LEU A 36 -11.13 15.70 7.31
CA LEU A 36 -10.25 16.31 6.32
C LEU A 36 -9.42 15.27 5.57
N LEU A 37 -8.81 14.32 6.29
CA LEU A 37 -8.06 13.25 5.63
C LEU A 37 -8.97 12.41 4.74
N THR A 38 -10.16 12.06 5.22
CA THR A 38 -11.14 11.31 4.41
C THR A 38 -11.55 12.05 3.14
N GLU A 39 -11.73 13.37 3.20
CA GLU A 39 -12.05 14.20 2.01
C GLU A 39 -10.89 14.16 0.98
N VAL A 40 -9.64 14.23 1.46
CA VAL A 40 -8.44 14.11 0.62
C VAL A 40 -8.36 12.73 -0.05
N LEU A 41 -8.65 11.66 0.68
CA LEU A 41 -8.65 10.29 0.13
C LEU A 41 -9.76 10.09 -0.91
N LYS A 42 -10.96 10.63 -0.66
CA LYS A 42 -12.10 10.56 -1.60
C LYS A 42 -11.80 11.23 -2.93
N ILE A 43 -11.19 12.41 -2.92
CA ILE A 43 -10.85 13.13 -4.15
C ILE A 43 -9.81 12.38 -5.00
N GLN A 44 -8.97 11.58 -4.35
CA GLN A 44 -7.94 10.76 -5.01
C GLN A 44 -8.43 9.36 -5.37
N ASP A 45 -9.71 9.05 -5.13
CA ASP A 45 -10.28 7.72 -5.34
C ASP A 45 -9.51 6.61 -4.57
N ILE A 46 -8.92 6.99 -3.42
CA ILE A 46 -8.31 6.03 -2.50
C ILE A 46 -9.43 5.50 -1.64
N ASP A 47 -10.02 4.39 -2.05
CA ASP A 47 -11.27 3.85 -1.49
C ASP A 47 -11.08 2.56 -0.69
N SER A 48 -9.86 2.03 -0.60
CA SER A 48 -9.58 0.77 0.08
C SER A 48 -8.28 0.82 0.87
N VAL A 49 -8.16 -0.06 1.88
CA VAL A 49 -6.91 -0.19 2.64
C VAL A 49 -5.74 -0.62 1.74
N PHE A 50 -6.01 -1.44 0.73
CA PHE A 50 -5.00 -1.86 -0.24
C PHE A 50 -4.40 -0.67 -0.99
N ILE A 51 -5.22 0.16 -1.63
CA ILE A 51 -4.75 1.33 -2.38
C ILE A 51 -4.09 2.34 -1.44
N PHE A 52 -4.65 2.54 -0.25
CA PHE A 52 -4.10 3.43 0.76
C PHE A 52 -2.68 3.04 1.15
N LEU A 53 -2.42 1.76 1.41
CA LEU A 53 -1.09 1.27 1.81
C LEU A 53 -0.04 1.35 0.69
N GLN A 54 -0.47 1.39 -0.57
CA GLN A 54 0.40 1.55 -1.74
C GLN A 54 0.67 3.02 -2.08
N THR A 55 -0.10 3.95 -1.51
CA THR A 55 0.06 5.37 -1.79
C THR A 55 1.27 5.94 -1.03
N SER A 56 2.20 6.56 -1.74
CA SER A 56 3.43 7.11 -1.15
C SER A 56 3.22 8.49 -0.52
N ASP A 57 2.52 9.39 -1.22
CA ASP A 57 2.25 10.75 -0.75
C ASP A 57 0.86 11.21 -1.22
N ILE A 58 -0.07 11.37 -0.28
CA ILE A 58 -1.42 11.88 -0.56
C ILE A 58 -1.46 13.41 -0.74
N CYS A 59 -0.39 14.12 -0.43
CA CYS A 59 -0.32 15.59 -0.48
C CYS A 59 0.18 16.10 -1.84
N GLU A 60 0.77 15.24 -2.66
CA GLU A 60 1.35 15.60 -3.95
C GLU A 60 0.31 16.28 -4.87
N ILE A 61 -0.95 15.85 -4.79
CA ILE A 61 -2.03 16.39 -5.62
C ILE A 61 -2.20 17.91 -5.48
N PHE A 62 -1.85 18.47 -4.32
CA PHE A 62 -2.04 19.89 -4.03
C PHE A 62 -0.98 20.78 -4.69
N GLN A 63 0.02 20.20 -5.33
CA GLN A 63 0.95 20.93 -6.20
C GLN A 63 0.31 21.27 -7.56
N HIS A 64 -0.78 20.60 -7.93
CA HIS A 64 -1.50 20.88 -9.16
C HIS A 64 -2.54 21.98 -8.99
N ASP A 65 -2.73 22.78 -10.05
CA ASP A 65 -3.83 23.72 -10.15
C ASP A 65 -5.07 23.03 -10.67
N SER A 66 -6.07 22.91 -9.80
CA SER A 66 -7.36 22.32 -10.11
C SER A 66 -8.45 23.07 -9.36
N THR A 67 -9.54 23.36 -10.07
CA THR A 67 -10.73 24.00 -9.49
C THR A 67 -11.36 23.14 -8.39
N ILE A 68 -11.28 21.81 -8.53
CA ILE A 68 -11.78 20.84 -7.55
C ILE A 68 -10.97 20.92 -6.25
N LEU A 69 -9.67 21.19 -6.34
CA LEU A 69 -8.78 21.22 -5.18
C LEU A 69 -8.80 22.57 -4.45
N ARG A 70 -9.30 23.64 -5.08
CA ARG A 70 -9.22 25.01 -4.54
C ARG A 70 -9.85 25.14 -3.15
N ASP A 71 -11.06 24.61 -2.99
CA ASP A 71 -11.78 24.69 -1.72
C ASP A 71 -11.09 23.84 -0.64
N LEU A 72 -10.53 22.68 -1.02
CA LEU A 72 -9.82 21.81 -0.10
C LEU A 72 -8.47 22.40 0.32
N LYS A 73 -7.71 23.03 -0.60
CA LYS A 73 -6.43 23.72 -0.33
C LYS A 73 -6.58 24.73 0.80
N SER A 74 -7.68 25.50 0.80
CA SER A 74 -7.96 26.50 1.86
C SER A 74 -8.13 25.89 3.26
N LYS A 75 -8.56 24.62 3.35
CA LYS A 75 -8.76 23.92 4.63
C LYS A 75 -7.48 23.27 5.13
N ILE A 76 -6.69 22.70 4.22
CA ILE A 76 -5.58 21.80 4.57
C ILE A 76 -4.22 22.49 4.60
N GLY A 77 -4.09 23.70 4.08
CA GLY A 77 -2.80 24.36 3.92
C GLY A 77 -2.89 25.87 3.95
N PHE A 78 -1.83 26.51 3.47
CA PHE A 78 -1.71 27.95 3.34
C PHE A 78 -0.81 28.27 2.14
N ASP A 79 -1.17 29.34 1.43
CA ASP A 79 -0.35 29.91 0.38
C ASP A 79 0.77 30.74 1.04
N LEU A 80 2.00 30.54 0.56
CA LEU A 80 3.17 31.29 1.00
C LEU A 80 3.35 32.53 0.11
N ASN A 81 4.09 33.51 0.62
CA ASN A 81 4.32 34.79 -0.07
C ASN A 81 5.09 34.63 -1.41
N ASP A 82 5.77 33.51 -1.61
CA ASP A 82 6.47 33.16 -2.85
C ASP A 82 5.56 32.46 -3.89
N GLY A 83 4.27 32.33 -3.59
CA GLY A 83 3.29 31.67 -4.46
C GLY A 83 3.26 30.14 -4.33
N THR A 84 4.06 29.55 -3.44
CA THR A 84 4.01 28.11 -3.18
C THR A 84 2.93 27.74 -2.17
N PHE A 85 2.40 26.53 -2.26
CA PHE A 85 1.38 26.03 -1.33
C PHE A 85 1.99 25.05 -0.32
N GLN A 86 1.72 25.26 0.96
CA GLN A 86 2.19 24.38 2.02
C GLN A 86 1.02 23.69 2.73
N VAL A 87 1.02 22.35 2.73
CA VAL A 87 0.07 21.53 3.50
C VAL A 87 0.42 21.56 4.98
N LYS A 88 -0.59 21.73 5.84
CA LYS A 88 -0.47 21.68 7.30
C LYS A 88 0.13 20.34 7.74
N TYR A 89 1.16 20.42 8.57
CA TYR A 89 1.88 19.26 9.07
C TYR A 89 0.98 18.24 9.79
N GLY A 90 -0.08 18.71 10.47
CA GLY A 90 -1.04 17.85 11.13
C GLY A 90 -1.72 16.84 10.20
N LEU A 91 -2.02 17.20 8.96
CA LEU A 91 -2.61 16.28 7.98
C LEU A 91 -1.63 15.15 7.61
N LYS A 92 -0.34 15.50 7.45
CA LYS A 92 0.73 14.53 7.18
C LYS A 92 0.88 13.55 8.34
N LEU A 93 0.88 14.06 9.57
CA LEU A 93 0.95 13.21 10.77
C LEU A 93 -0.25 12.24 10.87
N GLN A 94 -1.46 12.70 10.56
CA GLN A 94 -2.66 11.86 10.55
C GLN A 94 -2.56 10.73 9.51
N TYR A 95 -2.05 11.04 8.32
CA TYR A 95 -1.81 10.05 7.28
C TYR A 95 -0.73 9.03 7.66
N GLU A 96 0.41 9.51 8.17
CA GLU A 96 1.50 8.65 8.61
C GLU A 96 1.09 7.75 9.76
N TYR A 97 0.33 8.28 10.72
CA TYR A 97 -0.19 7.51 11.84
C TYR A 97 -1.09 6.37 11.35
N LEU A 98 -2.09 6.68 10.52
CA LEU A 98 -3.00 5.66 9.97
C LEU A 98 -2.24 4.62 9.12
N SER A 99 -1.29 5.06 8.31
CA SER A 99 -0.41 4.19 7.53
C SER A 99 0.39 3.24 8.42
N LYS A 100 1.04 3.73 9.47
CA LYS A 100 1.78 2.88 10.41
C LYS A 100 0.88 1.84 11.07
N LEU A 101 -0.31 2.27 11.49
CA LEU A 101 -1.28 1.44 12.18
C LEU A 101 -1.79 0.30 11.28
N LEU A 102 -2.16 0.61 10.04
CA LEU A 102 -2.59 -0.39 9.05
C LEU A 102 -1.43 -1.32 8.61
N LYS A 103 -0.22 -0.78 8.42
CA LYS A 103 0.98 -1.60 8.11
C LYS A 103 1.27 -2.60 9.22
N LEU A 104 1.24 -2.18 10.48
CA LEU A 104 1.49 -3.07 11.62
C LEU A 104 0.44 -4.20 11.69
N LYS A 105 -0.83 -3.92 11.36
CA LYS A 105 -1.88 -4.94 11.31
C LYS A 105 -1.67 -5.91 10.14
N SER A 106 -1.29 -5.37 8.99
CA SER A 106 -0.94 -6.15 7.79
C SER A 106 0.21 -7.10 8.09
N ASP A 107 1.31 -6.60 8.65
CA ASP A 107 2.50 -7.39 8.99
C ASP A 107 2.17 -8.49 10.01
N GLN A 108 1.31 -8.21 10.99
CA GLN A 108 0.82 -9.22 11.93
C GLN A 108 -0.04 -10.32 11.26
N LYS A 109 -0.89 -9.96 10.30
CA LYS A 109 -1.69 -10.94 9.53
C LYS A 109 -0.76 -11.82 8.68
N TYR A 110 0.22 -11.21 8.02
CA TYR A 110 1.22 -11.94 7.24
C TYR A 110 2.11 -12.83 8.11
N ALA A 111 2.60 -12.34 9.25
CA ALA A 111 3.41 -13.12 10.20
C ALA A 111 2.65 -14.33 10.78
N LYS A 112 1.33 -14.21 10.97
CA LYS A 112 0.47 -15.34 11.37
C LYS A 112 0.22 -16.33 10.22
N SER A 113 0.17 -15.86 8.97
CA SER A 113 0.01 -16.71 7.79
C SER A 113 1.34 -17.32 7.28
N SER A 114 2.49 -16.75 7.64
CA SER A 114 3.81 -17.07 7.10
C SER A 114 4.52 -18.23 7.80
N SER A 115 3.78 -19.10 8.51
CA SER A 115 4.26 -20.48 8.69
C SER A 115 4.09 -21.24 7.37
N LEU A 116 4.86 -20.82 6.37
CA LEU A 116 5.32 -21.67 5.29
C LEU A 116 6.30 -22.63 5.94
N THR A 117 5.79 -23.78 6.38
CA THR A 117 6.64 -24.88 6.82
C THR A 117 7.55 -25.26 5.65
N SER A 118 8.77 -25.74 5.94
CA SER A 118 9.69 -26.29 4.91
C SER A 118 8.94 -27.23 3.96
N GLU A 119 8.00 -27.99 4.50
CA GLU A 119 7.13 -28.91 3.77
C GLU A 119 6.23 -28.23 2.72
N LYS A 120 5.66 -27.05 3.00
CA LYS A 120 4.85 -26.30 2.01
C LYS A 120 5.71 -25.70 0.91
N ILE A 121 6.92 -25.24 1.24
CA ILE A 121 7.90 -24.75 0.26
C ILE A 121 8.33 -25.92 -0.64
N ASP A 122 8.64 -27.08 -0.06
CA ASP A 122 8.99 -28.29 -0.82
C ASP A 122 7.86 -28.73 -1.75
N ILE A 123 6.61 -28.66 -1.30
CA ILE A 123 5.44 -28.96 -2.14
C ILE A 123 5.33 -27.95 -3.30
N LEU A 124 5.53 -26.66 -3.03
CA LEU A 124 5.49 -25.60 -4.06
C LEU A 124 6.60 -25.78 -5.10
N LEU A 125 7.84 -26.01 -4.66
CA LEU A 125 9.00 -26.23 -5.53
C LEU A 125 8.84 -27.50 -6.38
N ARG A 126 8.24 -28.57 -5.81
CA ARG A 126 7.90 -29.79 -6.58
C ARG A 126 6.80 -29.56 -7.61
N LYS A 127 5.76 -28.79 -7.27
CA LYS A 127 4.65 -28.49 -8.18
C LYS A 127 5.03 -27.53 -9.30
N HIS A 128 6.02 -26.68 -9.07
CA HIS A 128 6.46 -25.67 -10.02
C HIS A 128 7.97 -25.77 -10.24
N PRO A 129 8.43 -26.70 -11.11
CA PRO A 129 9.85 -26.92 -11.38
C PRO A 129 10.60 -25.66 -11.85
N ILE A 130 9.88 -24.73 -12.51
CA ILE A 130 10.42 -23.42 -12.92
C ILE A 130 10.92 -22.61 -11.73
N LEU A 131 10.22 -22.65 -10.58
CA LEU A 131 10.66 -21.96 -9.35
C LEU A 131 11.95 -22.56 -8.82
N LEU A 132 12.09 -23.89 -8.87
CA LEU A 132 13.32 -24.59 -8.49
C LEU A 132 14.48 -24.24 -9.44
N SER A 133 14.22 -24.18 -10.75
CA SER A 133 15.22 -23.77 -11.74
C SER A 133 15.68 -22.32 -11.54
N LEU A 134 14.79 -21.40 -11.15
CA LEU A 134 15.13 -20.02 -10.82
C LEU A 134 15.97 -19.90 -9.56
N LEU A 135 15.64 -20.69 -8.53
CA LEU A 135 16.39 -20.71 -7.28
C LEU A 135 17.82 -21.23 -7.52
N ASN A 136 17.93 -22.33 -8.27
CA ASN A 136 19.22 -22.89 -8.68
C ASN A 136 20.00 -21.92 -9.59
N PHE A 137 19.33 -21.17 -10.46
CA PHE A 137 19.98 -20.15 -11.30
C PHE A 137 20.58 -19.02 -10.45
N TYR A 138 19.86 -18.59 -9.40
CA TYR A 138 20.35 -17.57 -8.47
C TYR A 138 21.52 -18.05 -7.61
N GLU A 139 21.54 -19.33 -7.21
CA GLU A 139 22.58 -19.88 -6.33
C GLU A 139 23.90 -20.22 -7.07
N ASN A 140 23.87 -20.48 -8.37
CA ASN A 140 25.01 -21.08 -9.10
C ASN A 140 25.96 -20.11 -9.82
N GLU A 141 25.71 -18.80 -9.84
CA GLU A 141 26.57 -17.86 -10.59
C GLU A 141 26.89 -16.60 -9.78
N SER A 142 28.18 -16.26 -9.73
CA SER A 142 28.70 -15.05 -9.09
C SER A 142 28.01 -13.80 -9.63
N THR A 143 27.26 -13.12 -8.76
CA THR A 143 26.52 -11.86 -8.96
C THR A 143 27.08 -10.97 -10.08
N THR A 144 26.45 -11.01 -11.25
CA THR A 144 26.62 -10.01 -12.32
C THR A 144 25.33 -9.22 -12.49
N ASN A 145 25.46 -7.95 -12.90
CA ASN A 145 24.33 -7.05 -13.19
C ASN A 145 23.28 -7.66 -14.14
N ASP A 146 23.69 -8.59 -14.99
CA ASP A 146 22.84 -9.25 -15.98
C ASP A 146 21.80 -10.19 -15.33
N GLN A 147 22.09 -10.77 -14.16
CA GLN A 147 21.13 -11.59 -13.42
C GLN A 147 20.01 -10.75 -12.80
N HIS A 148 20.35 -9.59 -12.25
CA HIS A 148 19.34 -8.65 -11.74
C HIS A 148 18.45 -8.12 -12.87
N ALA A 149 19.03 -7.85 -14.05
CA ALA A 149 18.27 -7.48 -15.24
C ALA A 149 17.35 -8.62 -15.71
N PHE A 150 17.85 -9.85 -15.76
CA PHE A 150 17.04 -11.04 -16.13
C PHE A 150 15.91 -11.29 -15.13
N LEU A 151 16.19 -11.29 -13.82
CA LEU A 151 15.16 -11.48 -12.80
C LEU A 151 14.12 -10.36 -12.81
N SER A 152 14.54 -9.11 -13.01
CA SER A 152 13.62 -7.99 -13.15
C SER A 152 12.73 -8.16 -14.38
N LEU A 153 13.30 -8.53 -15.53
CA LEU A 153 12.55 -8.84 -16.75
C LEU A 153 11.59 -10.02 -16.57
N PHE A 154 12.05 -11.08 -15.90
CA PHE A 154 11.28 -12.29 -15.66
C PHE A 154 10.10 -12.03 -14.72
N ILE A 155 10.35 -11.38 -13.58
CA ILE A 155 9.32 -10.98 -12.61
C ILE A 155 8.34 -10.00 -13.28
N ASN A 156 8.82 -9.02 -14.03
CA ASN A 156 7.95 -8.10 -14.76
C ASN A 156 7.09 -8.83 -15.80
N THR A 157 7.65 -9.83 -16.49
CA THR A 157 6.92 -10.61 -17.49
C THR A 157 5.86 -11.50 -16.86
N ILE A 158 6.16 -12.18 -15.75
CA ILE A 158 5.16 -12.97 -15.00
C ILE A 158 4.08 -12.05 -14.44
N THR A 159 4.46 -10.93 -13.82
CA THR A 159 3.52 -9.97 -13.23
C THR A 159 2.60 -9.37 -14.28
N LYS A 160 3.15 -9.04 -15.45
CA LYS A 160 2.38 -8.57 -16.62
C LYS A 160 1.44 -9.64 -17.17
N ASN A 161 1.90 -10.88 -17.30
CA ASN A 161 1.06 -11.96 -17.80
C ASN A 161 -0.05 -12.32 -16.80
N LEU A 162 0.22 -12.25 -15.49
CA LEU A 162 -0.79 -12.44 -14.44
C LEU A 162 -1.80 -11.29 -14.42
N SER A 163 -1.36 -10.04 -14.55
CA SER A 163 -2.27 -8.88 -14.59
C SER A 163 -3.15 -8.89 -15.85
N VAL A 164 -2.60 -9.33 -17.00
CA VAL A 164 -3.37 -9.55 -18.24
C VAL A 164 -4.34 -10.72 -18.09
N SER A 165 -3.97 -11.81 -17.41
CA SER A 165 -4.88 -12.94 -17.18
C SER A 165 -6.05 -12.62 -16.24
N ASN A 166 -5.84 -11.70 -15.29
CA ASN A 166 -6.90 -11.23 -14.39
C ASN A 166 -7.81 -10.16 -15.03
N THR A 167 -7.42 -9.60 -16.17
CA THR A 167 -8.20 -8.59 -16.91
C THR A 167 -8.75 -9.08 -18.25
N SER A 168 -8.26 -10.19 -18.81
CA SER A 168 -8.74 -10.71 -20.09
C SER A 168 -9.91 -11.70 -19.90
N ARG A 169 -11.09 -11.31 -20.38
CA ARG A 169 -12.22 -12.23 -20.62
C ARG A 169 -12.03 -13.05 -21.90
N TYR A 170 -10.80 -13.39 -22.27
CA TYR A 170 -10.51 -14.15 -23.48
C TYR A 170 -9.72 -15.40 -23.12
N ARG A 171 -10.43 -16.53 -23.10
CA ARG A 171 -9.85 -17.86 -23.23
C ARG A 171 -9.25 -17.97 -24.62
N TYR A 172 -7.99 -18.39 -24.72
CA TYR A 172 -7.49 -18.98 -25.94
C TYR A 172 -7.94 -20.44 -25.94
N ASP A 173 -8.72 -20.80 -26.97
CA ASP A 173 -9.06 -22.18 -27.32
C ASP A 173 -7.82 -22.95 -27.80
#